data_AF-A0A2W5YEX6-F1
#
_entry.id   AF-A0A2W5YEX6-F1
#
_cell.length_a   1.000
_cell.length_b   1.000
_cell.length_c   1.000
_cell.angle_alpha   90.00
_cell.angle_beta   90.00
_cell.angle_gamma   90.00
#
_symmetry.space_group_name_H-M   'P 1'
#
loop_
_entity.id
_entity.type
_entity.pdbx_description
1 polymer ?
#
loop_
_entity_poly.entity_id
_entity_poly.type
_entity_poly.pdbx_seq_one_letter_code
_entity_poly.pdbx_strand_id
1 'polypeptide(L)'
;MPPLLATRAPVAQVLLAVIVPAVYGALCGLAIDSSKGLYTILQILAVVGGIGAGVLDHENAGEAAWRGLISGAVFGSFILIAHRLDNAVPKASLPNPQVVLAVVTALGGCVLAALGSALGARLRRRGVATS
;
A
#
# COMPACT_ATOMS: atom_id res chain seq x y z
N MET A 1 -4.37 -3.51 22.21
CA MET A 1 -4.18 -3.43 20.74
C MET A 1 -4.59 -2.04 20.26
N PRO A 2 -3.96 -1.48 19.21
CA PRO A 2 -4.40 -0.21 18.63
C PRO A 2 -5.86 -0.32 18.14
N PRO A 3 -6.65 0.77 18.18
CA PRO A 3 -8.01 0.76 17.65
C PRO A 3 -8.03 0.60 16.12
N LEU A 4 -9.03 -0.13 15.61
CA LEU A 4 -9.32 -0.30 14.18
C LEU A 4 -9.37 1.05 13.46
N LEU A 5 -8.99 1.08 12.17
CA LEU A 5 -9.05 2.33 11.39
C LEU A 5 -10.46 2.92 11.34
N ALA A 6 -11.48 2.06 11.21
CA ALA A 6 -12.89 2.47 11.15
C ALA A 6 -13.36 3.19 12.43
N THR A 7 -12.74 2.90 13.58
CA THR A 7 -13.05 3.56 14.85
C THR A 7 -12.18 4.79 15.11
N ARG A 8 -11.23 5.11 14.23
CA ARG A 8 -10.45 6.36 14.29
C ARG A 8 -11.24 7.52 13.69
N ALA A 9 -10.86 8.75 14.08
CA ALA A 9 -11.42 9.97 13.51
C ALA A 9 -11.31 9.99 11.97
N PRO A 10 -12.28 10.58 11.25
CA PRO A 10 -12.29 10.60 9.79
C PRO A 10 -10.99 11.13 9.16
N VAL A 11 -10.36 12.11 9.81
CA VAL A 11 -9.07 12.66 9.40
C VAL A 11 -7.97 11.59 9.37
N ALA A 12 -7.91 10.74 10.40
CA ALA A 12 -6.91 9.67 10.46
C ALA A 12 -7.14 8.61 9.37
N GLN A 13 -8.40 8.35 9.00
CA GLN A 13 -8.74 7.43 7.91
C GLN A 13 -8.24 7.96 6.57
N VAL A 14 -8.50 9.24 6.28
CA VAL A 14 -8.02 9.90 5.04
C VAL A 14 -6.49 9.97 5.02
N LEU A 15 -5.86 10.33 6.12
CA LEU A 15 -4.40 10.39 6.21
C LEU A 15 -3.76 9.04 5.89
N LEU A 16 -4.27 7.96 6.49
CA LEU A 16 -3.66 6.63 6.37
C LEU A 16 -4.03 5.91 5.07
N ALA A 17 -5.22 6.14 4.53
CA ALA A 17 -5.69 5.48 3.30
C ALA A 17 -5.33 6.25 2.01
N VAL A 18 -5.04 7.55 2.10
CA VAL A 18 -4.80 8.40 0.92
C VAL A 18 -3.47 9.13 1.00
N ILE A 19 -3.25 9.93 2.05
CA ILE A 19 -2.09 10.82 2.12
C ILE A 19 -0.79 10.04 2.25
N VAL A 20 -0.73 9.06 3.16
CA VAL A 20 0.46 8.22 3.35
C VAL A 20 0.80 7.44 2.06
N PRO A 21 -0.14 6.73 1.40
CA PRO A 21 0.11 6.10 0.11
C PRO A 21 0.57 7.06 -0.98
N ALA A 22 -0.02 8.26 -1.06
CA ALA A 22 0.34 9.26 -2.05
C ALA A 22 1.79 9.76 -1.86
N VAL A 23 2.15 10.14 -0.64
CA VAL A 23 3.51 10.60 -0.31
C VAL A 23 4.52 9.48 -0.55
N TYR A 24 4.23 8.26 -0.08
CA TYR A 24 5.12 7.13 -0.28
C TYR A 24 5.28 6.77 -1.76
N GLY A 25 4.19 6.83 -2.54
CA GLY A 25 4.21 6.65 -3.98
C GLY A 25 5.09 7.69 -4.68
N ALA A 26 4.97 8.96 -4.30
CA ALA A 26 5.83 10.01 -4.84
C ALA A 26 7.32 9.75 -4.56
N LEU A 27 7.66 9.34 -3.34
CA LEU A 27 9.04 8.97 -2.97
C LEU A 27 9.55 7.79 -3.82
N CYS A 28 8.72 6.77 -4.05
CA CYS A 28 9.05 5.68 -4.96
C CYS A 28 9.26 6.16 -6.41
N GLY A 29 8.43 7.09 -6.88
CA GLY A 29 8.58 7.72 -8.19
C GLY A 29 9.92 8.42 -8.34
N LEU A 30 10.28 9.30 -7.40
CA LEU A 30 11.60 9.96 -7.42
C LEU A 30 12.78 8.98 -7.30
N ALA A 31 12.58 7.90 -6.54
CA ALA A 31 13.60 6.86 -6.39
C ALA A 31 13.83 6.05 -7.68
N ILE A 32 12.81 5.89 -8.54
CA ILE A 32 12.93 5.11 -9.79
C ILE A 32 13.93 5.74 -10.76
N ASP A 33 14.01 7.07 -10.74
CA ASP A 33 14.89 7.88 -11.56
C ASP A 33 16.31 7.92 -10.99
N SER A 34 16.42 7.83 -9.66
CA SER A 34 17.69 7.89 -8.94
C SER A 34 18.44 6.55 -8.88
N SER A 35 17.76 5.46 -8.49
CA SER A 35 18.39 4.16 -8.23
C SER A 35 17.41 2.97 -8.28
N LYS A 36 17.71 1.98 -9.14
CA LYS A 36 16.95 0.72 -9.22
C LYS A 36 16.94 -0.06 -7.89
N GLY A 37 18.06 -0.04 -7.17
CA GLY A 37 18.18 -0.72 -5.88
C GLY A 37 17.28 -0.08 -4.82
N LEU A 38 17.31 1.26 -4.73
CA LEU A 38 16.47 2.00 -3.78
C LEU A 38 14.98 1.78 -4.06
N TYR A 39 14.58 1.91 -5.34
CA TYR A 39 13.21 1.64 -5.75
C TYR A 39 12.76 0.23 -5.34
N THR A 40 13.59 -0.78 -5.56
CA THR A 40 13.26 -2.18 -5.22
C THR A 40 13.06 -2.37 -3.70
N ILE A 41 13.93 -1.78 -2.88
CA ILE A 41 13.81 -1.82 -1.42
C ILE A 41 12.50 -1.14 -0.98
N LEU A 42 12.19 0.03 -1.53
CA LEU A 42 10.95 0.75 -1.21
C LEU A 42 9.70 -0.04 -1.62
N GLN A 43 9.73 -0.76 -2.75
CA GLN A 43 8.63 -1.64 -3.15
C GLN A 43 8.44 -2.80 -2.16
N ILE A 44 9.52 -3.41 -1.66
CA ILE A 44 9.45 -4.47 -0.63
C ILE A 44 8.82 -3.92 0.66
N LEU A 45 9.25 -2.73 1.09
CA LEU A 45 8.66 -2.05 2.25
C LEU A 45 7.18 -1.71 2.02
N ALA A 46 6.78 -1.34 0.80
CA ALA A 46 5.38 -1.14 0.44
C ALA A 46 4.55 -2.40 0.65
N VAL A 47 5.08 -3.55 0.22
CA VAL A 47 4.43 -4.86 0.40
C VAL A 47 4.25 -5.18 1.88
N VAL A 48 5.31 -5.02 2.68
CA VAL A 48 5.27 -5.23 4.14
C VAL A 48 4.24 -4.29 4.79
N GLY A 49 4.24 -3.01 4.43
CA GLY A 49 3.30 -2.01 4.92
C GLY A 49 1.85 -2.36 4.56
N GLY A 50 1.60 -2.81 3.33
CA GLY A 50 0.28 -3.24 2.87
C GLY A 50 -0.28 -4.41 3.67
N ILE A 51 0.54 -5.44 3.92
CA ILE A 51 0.17 -6.57 4.77
C ILE A 51 -0.07 -6.10 6.22
N GLY A 52 0.84 -5.31 6.79
CA GLY A 52 0.75 -4.82 8.16
C GLY A 52 -0.53 -4.01 8.40
N ALA A 53 -0.88 -3.11 7.49
CA ALA A 53 -2.11 -2.34 7.57
C ALA A 53 -3.38 -3.21 7.34
N GLY A 54 -3.26 -4.37 6.68
CA GLY A 54 -4.33 -5.37 6.65
C GLY A 54 -4.50 -6.06 8.01
N VAL A 55 -3.40 -6.51 8.61
CA VAL A 55 -3.37 -7.22 9.92
C VAL A 55 -3.99 -6.38 11.03
N LEU A 56 -3.60 -5.11 11.10
CA LEU A 56 -3.88 -4.24 12.24
C LEU A 56 -5.25 -3.57 12.17
N ASP A 57 -5.71 -3.23 10.97
CA ASP A 57 -6.76 -2.22 10.86
C ASP A 57 -8.13 -2.76 10.44
N HIS A 58 -8.25 -4.04 10.07
CA HIS A 58 -9.49 -4.62 9.52
C HIS A 58 -9.84 -5.97 10.15
N GLU A 59 -11.13 -6.15 10.43
CA GLU A 59 -11.73 -7.42 10.86
C GLU A 59 -12.19 -8.28 9.68
N ASN A 60 -12.66 -7.63 8.60
CA ASN A 60 -13.17 -8.28 7.40
C ASN A 60 -12.19 -8.13 6.23
N ALA A 61 -11.99 -9.23 5.49
CA ALA A 61 -11.15 -9.25 4.29
C ALA A 61 -11.71 -8.42 3.12
N GLY A 62 -13.04 -8.31 2.99
CA GLY A 62 -13.65 -7.51 1.93
C GLY A 62 -13.39 -6.00 2.08
N GLU A 63 -13.53 -5.48 3.30
CA GLU A 63 -13.25 -4.08 3.61
C GLU A 63 -11.76 -3.78 3.46
N ALA A 64 -10.90 -4.69 3.93
CA ALA A 64 -9.45 -4.59 3.74
C ALA A 64 -9.08 -4.56 2.25
N ALA A 65 -9.69 -5.43 1.44
CA ALA A 65 -9.50 -5.48 0.00
C ALA A 65 -9.87 -4.15 -0.68
N TRP A 66 -11.03 -3.58 -0.36
CA TRP A 66 -11.47 -2.32 -0.95
C TRP A 66 -10.56 -1.14 -0.57
N ARG A 67 -10.16 -1.05 0.70
CA ARG A 67 -9.19 -0.05 1.15
C ARG A 67 -7.83 -0.24 0.48
N GLY A 68 -7.38 -1.49 0.39
CA GLY A 68 -6.14 -1.87 -0.28
C GLY A 68 -6.14 -1.50 -1.76
N LEU A 69 -7.28 -1.67 -2.44
CA LEU A 69 -7.47 -1.27 -3.82
C LEU A 69 -7.30 0.25 -4.00
N ILE A 70 -7.98 1.05 -3.16
CA ILE A 70 -7.91 2.52 -3.20
C ILE A 70 -6.49 2.99 -2.87
N SER A 71 -5.91 2.48 -1.78
CA SER A 71 -4.56 2.87 -1.34
C SER A 71 -3.52 2.50 -2.39
N GLY A 72 -3.64 1.32 -3.00
CA GLY A 72 -2.76 0.85 -4.07
C GLY A 72 -2.89 1.67 -5.34
N ALA A 73 -4.11 2.05 -5.72
CA ALA A 73 -4.35 2.93 -6.87
C ALA A 73 -3.74 4.33 -6.66
N VAL A 74 -3.93 4.91 -5.47
CA VAL A 74 -3.32 6.20 -5.09
C VAL A 74 -1.81 6.09 -5.13
N PHE A 75 -1.24 5.07 -4.50
CA PHE A 75 0.20 4.81 -4.48
C PHE A 75 0.80 4.71 -5.90
N GLY A 76 0.26 3.84 -6.74
CA GLY A 76 0.75 3.66 -8.11
C GLY A 76 0.60 4.90 -8.98
N SER A 77 -0.48 5.66 -8.79
CA SER A 77 -0.69 6.92 -9.50
C SER A 77 0.36 7.96 -9.12
N PHE A 78 0.68 8.08 -7.83
CA PHE A 78 1.70 9.04 -7.37
C PHE A 78 3.13 8.65 -7.75
N ILE A 79 3.44 7.35 -7.91
CA ILE A 79 4.71 6.93 -8.55
C ILE A 79 4.82 7.54 -9.95
N LEU A 80 3.77 7.36 -10.76
CA LEU A 80 3.75 7.85 -12.14
C LEU A 80 3.79 9.38 -12.20
N ILE A 81 3.04 10.08 -11.35
CA ILE A 81 3.04 11.55 -11.29
C ILE A 81 4.43 12.07 -10.93
N ALA A 82 5.05 11.56 -9.86
CA ALA A 82 6.36 12.02 -9.43
C ALA A 82 7.45 11.76 -10.48
N HIS A 83 7.47 10.56 -11.07
CA HIS A 83 8.38 10.23 -12.17
C HIS A 83 8.21 11.18 -13.38
N ARG A 84 6.96 11.51 -13.73
CA ARG A 84 6.67 12.44 -14.83
C ARG A 84 7.10 13.87 -14.54
N LEU A 85 7.04 14.31 -13.28
CA LEU A 85 7.49 15.64 -12.88
C LEU A 85 9.01 15.76 -12.91
N ASP A 86 9.73 14.70 -12.54
CA ASP A 86 11.20 14.69 -12.54
C ASP A 86 11.79 14.70 -13.97
N ASN A 87 11.00 14.29 -14.98
CA ASN A 87 11.40 14.23 -16.40
C ASN A 87 12.70 13.45 -16.67
N ALA A 88 13.12 12.62 -15.71
CA ALA A 88 14.31 11.79 -15.81
C ALA A 88 14.03 10.48 -16.55
N VAL A 89 15.09 9.86 -17.07
CA VAL A 89 15.00 8.52 -17.65
C VAL A 89 14.95 7.50 -16.51
N PRO A 90 13.89 6.68 -16.42
CA PRO A 90 13.72 5.76 -15.30
C PRO A 90 14.82 4.70 -15.31
N LYS A 91 15.50 4.51 -14.18
CA LYS A 91 16.57 3.51 -14.03
C LYS A 91 16.03 2.12 -13.69
N ALA A 92 14.79 2.03 -13.23
CA ALA A 92 14.08 0.76 -13.14
C ALA A 92 13.05 0.65 -14.28
N SER A 93 12.82 -0.58 -14.74
CA SER A 93 11.89 -0.84 -15.83
C SER A 93 10.46 -0.53 -15.41
N LEU A 94 9.83 0.39 -16.13
CA LEU A 94 8.40 0.65 -16.03
C LEU A 94 7.64 -0.20 -17.05
N PRO A 95 6.43 -0.70 -16.72
CA PRO A 95 5.54 -1.32 -17.71
C PRO A 95 5.22 -0.36 -18.85
N ASN A 96 5.01 -0.91 -20.05
CA ASN A 96 4.45 -0.18 -21.18
C ASN A 96 3.14 -0.87 -21.61
N PRO A 97 1.97 -0.21 -21.51
CA PRO A 97 1.75 1.18 -21.08
C PRO A 97 1.93 1.41 -19.58
N GLN A 98 2.42 2.60 -19.20
CA GLN A 98 2.76 2.94 -17.81
C GLN A 98 1.59 2.82 -16.82
N VAL A 99 0.35 3.04 -17.29
CA VAL A 99 -0.87 2.91 -16.48
C VAL A 99 -1.03 1.53 -15.85
N VAL A 100 -0.44 0.49 -16.46
CA VAL A 100 -0.42 -0.87 -15.92
C VAL A 100 0.19 -0.90 -14.52
N LEU A 101 1.15 -0.03 -14.21
CA LEU A 101 1.71 0.06 -12.86
C LEU A 101 0.65 0.44 -11.81
N ALA A 102 -0.20 1.42 -12.11
CA ALA A 102 -1.27 1.85 -11.21
C ALA A 102 -2.31 0.73 -11.00
N VAL A 103 -2.62 -0.02 -12.06
CA VAL A 103 -3.52 -1.18 -11.97
C VAL A 103 -2.91 -2.30 -11.13
N VAL A 104 -1.65 -2.66 -11.37
CA VAL A 104 -0.95 -3.73 -10.64
C VAL A 104 -0.80 -3.38 -9.16
N THR A 105 -0.48 -2.13 -8.84
CA THR A 105 -0.37 -1.67 -7.45
C THR A 105 -1.72 -1.63 -6.76
N ALA A 106 -2.80 -1.25 -7.44
CA ALA A 106 -4.17 -1.34 -6.91
C ALA A 106 -4.55 -2.79 -6.60
N LEU A 107 -4.39 -3.70 -7.57
CA LEU A 107 -4.71 -5.12 -7.38
C LEU A 107 -3.81 -5.77 -6.33
N GLY A 108 -2.52 -5.45 -6.33
CA GLY A 108 -1.57 -5.89 -5.31
C GLY A 108 -1.98 -5.40 -3.93
N GLY A 109 -2.33 -4.11 -3.78
CA GLY A 109 -2.82 -3.54 -2.53
C GLY A 109 -4.09 -4.23 -2.03
N CYS A 110 -5.05 -4.50 -2.93
CA CYS A 110 -6.26 -5.26 -2.64
C CYS A 110 -5.95 -6.64 -2.06
N VAL A 111 -5.11 -7.43 -2.74
CA VAL A 111 -4.73 -8.78 -2.32
C VAL A 111 -3.95 -8.74 -1.01
N LEU A 112 -2.94 -7.88 -0.88
CA LEU A 112 -2.09 -7.80 0.31
C LEU A 112 -2.87 -7.38 1.54
N ALA A 113 -3.79 -6.42 1.42
CA ALA A 113 -4.61 -5.99 2.54
C ALA A 113 -5.58 -7.12 3.00
N ALA A 114 -6.21 -7.82 2.05
CA ALA A 114 -7.07 -8.96 2.35
C ALA A 114 -6.31 -10.13 3.02
N LEU A 115 -5.10 -10.43 2.53
CA LEU A 115 -4.21 -11.42 3.15
C LEU A 115 -3.79 -10.99 4.56
N GLY A 116 -3.45 -9.72 4.74
CA GLY A 116 -3.11 -9.15 6.03
C GLY A 116 -4.25 -9.29 7.03
N SER A 117 -5.48 -8.91 6.67
CA SER A 117 -6.63 -9.03 7.57
C SER A 117 -6.96 -10.49 7.92
N ALA A 118 -6.83 -11.40 6.94
CA ALA A 118 -6.99 -12.84 7.19
C ALA A 118 -5.93 -13.37 8.17
N LEU A 119 -4.67 -12.96 8.01
CA LEU A 119 -3.59 -13.31 8.95
C LEU A 119 -3.86 -12.73 10.35
N GLY A 120 -4.23 -11.45 10.43
CA GLY A 120 -4.60 -10.80 11.69
C GLY A 120 -5.75 -11.50 12.41
N ALA A 121 -6.78 -11.91 11.68
CA ALA A 121 -7.90 -12.68 12.24
C ALA A 121 -7.45 -14.03 12.82
N ARG A 122 -6.54 -14.75 12.13
CA ARG A 122 -5.96 -16.01 12.64
C ARG A 122 -5.14 -15.78 13.90
N LEU A 123 -4.32 -14.73 13.95
CA LEU A 123 -3.51 -14.39 15.12
C LEU A 123 -4.38 -14.03 16.33
N ARG A 124 -5.47 -13.27 16.12
CA ARG A 124 -6.45 -12.96 17.19
C ARG A 124 -7.13 -14.21 17.74
N ARG A 125 -7.58 -15.12 16.86
CA ARG A 125 -8.19 -16.40 17.28
C ARG A 125 -7.22 -17.27 18.09
N ARG A 126 -5.93 -17.30 17.72
CA ARG A 126 -4.89 -18.05 18.46
C ARG A 126 -4.60 -17.46 19.83
N GLY A 127 -4.54 -16.13 19.96
CA GLY A 127 -4.32 -15.47 21.25
C GLY A 127 -5.48 -15.65 22.23
N VAL A 128 -6.72 -15.69 21.74
CA VAL A 128 -7.91 -15.97 22.57
C VAL A 128 -7.98 -17.43 23.00
N ALA A 129 -7.49 -18.38 22.19
CA ALA A 129 -7.47 -19.80 22.55
C ALA A 129 -6.44 -20.17 23.65
N THR A 130 -5.54 -19.25 24.00
CA THR A 130 -4.53 -19.43 25.06
C THR A 130 -4.81 -18.55 26.29
N SER A 131 -5.99 -17.92 26.37
CA SER A 131 -6.47 -17.10 27.49
C SER A 131 -7.54 -17.85 28.26
#